data_AF-T5A980-F1
#
_entry.id   AF-T5A980-F1
#
_cell.length_a   1.000
_cell.length_b   1.000
_cell.length_c   1.000
_cell.angle_alpha   90.00
_cell.angle_beta   90.00
_cell.angle_gamma   90.00
#
_symmetry.space_group_name_H-M   'P 1'
#
loop_
_entity.id
_entity.type
_entity.pdbx_description
1 polymer ?
#
loop_
_entity_poly.entity_id
_entity_poly.type
_entity_poly.pdbx_seq_one_letter_code
_entity_poly.pdbx_strand_id
1 'polypeptide(L)'
;MPSRYEFAPPLPPEAQAPRPLGQHHPHSESHVPLQQHMSHDATSSHTNARMVHQSQHPTQWPPHAAVHPSLGQWQPQGPPPSWNGAAAVEHQQPPPPPPPQAPAQPNILDEPLTLQVPAHSAMTAPPIPPNPEKDALLRQLAQTLASMRRRSRQQNESSMAGLKAQRMAMQDAAPALQSEMSQLTQLSNLLVSNTHILHEALHKADGVIEGSKNHPAPDVDNLLVAPTVVSNQLYTLVAEERALGDAIFMLGRAVERGRISPAVFAKMTRSLAREWYLKKALVNKIGVGMGISLA
;
A
#
# COMPACT_ATOMS: atom_id res chain seq x y z
N MET A 1 -28.89 29.67 -25.78
CA MET A 1 -27.58 29.05 -26.05
C MET A 1 -27.45 27.80 -25.18
N PRO A 2 -27.63 26.59 -25.72
CA PRO A 2 -27.37 25.34 -25.00
C PRO A 2 -25.87 25.01 -24.96
N SER A 3 -25.48 24.13 -24.03
CA SER A 3 -24.07 23.80 -23.73
C SER A 3 -23.39 22.92 -24.78
N ARG A 4 -22.05 22.96 -24.83
CA ARG A 4 -21.22 22.35 -25.89
C ARG A 4 -20.54 21.03 -25.50
N TYR A 5 -21.04 20.32 -24.49
CA TYR A 5 -20.39 19.16 -23.85
C TYR A 5 -21.39 18.02 -23.55
N GLU A 6 -22.05 17.48 -24.57
CA GLU A 6 -23.03 16.38 -24.41
C GLU A 6 -22.74 15.15 -25.30
N PHE A 7 -21.65 15.14 -26.07
CA PHE A 7 -21.26 14.00 -26.90
C PHE A 7 -19.77 13.68 -26.78
N ALA A 8 -19.46 12.56 -26.12
CA ALA A 8 -18.19 11.86 -26.27
C ALA A 8 -18.26 10.92 -27.50
N PRO A 9 -17.18 10.77 -28.29
CA PRO A 9 -17.19 9.91 -29.46
C PRO A 9 -17.20 8.41 -29.07
N PRO A 10 -17.93 7.55 -29.81
CA PRO A 10 -17.95 6.11 -29.55
C PRO A 10 -16.64 5.43 -29.94
N LEU A 11 -16.30 4.36 -29.23
CA LEU A 11 -15.13 3.52 -29.51
C LEU A 11 -15.34 2.67 -30.79
N PRO A 12 -14.26 2.31 -31.53
CA PRO A 12 -14.36 1.46 -32.71
C PRO A 12 -14.73 0.00 -32.34
N PRO A 13 -15.39 -0.74 -33.25
CA PRO A 13 -15.83 -2.12 -32.99
C PRO A 13 -14.67 -3.12 -32.96
N GLU A 14 -14.76 -4.08 -32.06
CA GLU A 14 -13.76 -5.13 -31.83
C GLU A 14 -13.73 -6.15 -32.98
N ALA A 15 -12.53 -6.48 -33.47
CA ALA A 15 -12.36 -7.36 -34.62
C ALA A 15 -12.52 -8.85 -34.24
N GLN A 16 -13.48 -9.53 -34.86
CA GLN A 16 -13.83 -10.92 -34.53
C GLN A 16 -12.75 -11.91 -35.01
N ALA A 17 -12.15 -12.65 -34.08
CA ALA A 17 -11.31 -13.81 -34.39
C ALA A 17 -12.18 -15.04 -34.76
N PRO A 18 -11.78 -15.87 -35.74
CA PRO A 18 -12.61 -16.96 -36.24
C PRO A 18 -12.68 -18.16 -35.28
N ARG A 19 -13.85 -18.79 -35.21
CA ARG A 19 -14.08 -20.05 -34.48
C ARG A 19 -13.67 -21.27 -35.32
N PRO A 20 -13.08 -22.33 -34.73
CA PRO A 20 -13.13 -23.67 -35.29
C PRO A 20 -14.51 -24.32 -35.08
N LEU A 21 -14.85 -25.32 -35.92
CA LEU A 21 -16.11 -26.09 -35.89
C LEU A 21 -15.86 -27.55 -35.49
N GLY A 22 -16.81 -28.13 -34.74
CA GLY A 22 -16.87 -29.57 -34.44
C GLY A 22 -15.95 -30.03 -33.29
N GLN A 23 -16.13 -31.24 -32.73
CA GLN A 23 -17.17 -32.24 -33.00
C GLN A 23 -17.52 -33.06 -31.73
N HIS A 24 -18.46 -34.00 -31.81
CA HIS A 24 -19.27 -34.50 -30.68
C HIS A 24 -18.60 -35.56 -29.76
N HIS A 25 -19.16 -35.72 -28.56
CA HIS A 25 -18.90 -36.84 -27.64
C HIS A 25 -19.48 -38.18 -28.16
N PRO A 26 -19.05 -39.32 -27.61
CA PRO A 26 -19.94 -40.07 -26.70
C PRO A 26 -19.24 -40.67 -25.44
N HIS A 27 -20.03 -41.37 -24.61
CA HIS A 27 -19.62 -42.21 -23.45
C HIS A 27 -18.92 -43.53 -23.91
N SER A 28 -18.40 -44.45 -23.07
CA SER A 28 -18.70 -44.77 -21.65
C SER A 28 -17.56 -45.51 -20.87
N GLU A 29 -17.82 -45.71 -19.56
CA GLU A 29 -17.43 -46.85 -18.68
C GLU A 29 -15.97 -47.20 -18.28
N SER A 30 -15.75 -47.08 -16.96
CA SER A 30 -15.00 -47.94 -16.01
C SER A 30 -14.04 -49.06 -16.50
N HIS A 31 -12.82 -49.07 -15.94
CA HIS A 31 -12.38 -50.06 -14.92
C HIS A 31 -10.99 -49.73 -14.30
N VAL A 32 -10.50 -50.59 -13.40
CA VAL A 32 -9.31 -50.42 -12.52
C VAL A 32 -8.65 -51.81 -12.30
N PRO A 33 -7.46 -51.94 -11.69
CA PRO A 33 -6.10 -51.66 -12.17
C PRO A 33 -5.27 -52.93 -12.50
N LEU A 34 -4.09 -52.80 -13.14
CA LEU A 34 -2.98 -53.72 -12.84
C LEU A 34 -1.55 -53.18 -13.01
N GLN A 35 -0.79 -53.53 -11.98
CA GLN A 35 0.63 -53.46 -11.60
C GLN A 35 1.74 -53.91 -12.61
N GLN A 36 3.00 -53.52 -12.30
CA GLN A 36 4.31 -54.11 -12.67
C GLN A 36 4.93 -53.86 -14.07
N HIS A 37 6.09 -53.17 -14.12
CA HIS A 37 7.40 -53.82 -14.40
C HIS A 37 8.62 -53.01 -13.88
N MET A 38 9.76 -53.70 -13.77
CA MET A 38 11.12 -53.25 -13.39
C MET A 38 11.71 -52.20 -14.38
N SER A 39 12.43 -51.16 -13.93
CA SER A 39 13.86 -51.08 -13.52
C SER A 39 14.88 -51.18 -14.67
N HIS A 40 15.76 -50.18 -14.82
CA HIS A 40 17.15 -50.28 -15.33
C HIS A 40 17.98 -49.07 -14.84
N ASP A 41 19.30 -49.11 -15.06
CA ASP A 41 20.30 -48.53 -14.16
C ASP A 41 20.94 -47.19 -14.61
N ALA A 42 21.83 -46.68 -13.75
CA ALA A 42 22.43 -45.35 -13.73
C ALA A 42 23.29 -44.94 -14.94
N THR A 43 23.46 -43.62 -15.10
CA THR A 43 24.79 -43.02 -15.27
C THR A 43 24.81 -41.54 -14.85
N SER A 44 25.93 -41.08 -14.29
CA SER A 44 26.07 -39.73 -13.71
C SER A 44 27.01 -38.85 -14.54
N SER A 45 26.63 -37.60 -14.82
CA SER A 45 27.57 -36.48 -14.99
C SER A 45 26.87 -35.12 -14.91
N HIS A 46 27.59 -34.08 -14.47
CA HIS A 46 27.02 -32.77 -14.19
C HIS A 46 27.16 -31.80 -15.37
N THR A 47 26.12 -31.00 -15.64
CA THR A 47 26.26 -29.67 -16.25
C THR A 47 25.37 -28.65 -15.52
N ASN A 48 25.70 -27.37 -15.64
CA ASN A 48 25.24 -26.30 -14.74
C ASN A 48 24.23 -25.37 -15.43
N ALA A 49 23.00 -25.26 -14.89
CA ALA A 49 21.91 -24.48 -15.49
C ALA A 49 21.09 -23.68 -14.46
N ARG A 50 21.73 -22.65 -13.88
CA ARG A 50 21.15 -21.40 -13.35
C ARG A 50 19.60 -21.29 -13.39
N MET A 51 18.94 -21.73 -12.33
CA MET A 51 17.47 -21.66 -12.20
C MET A 51 17.03 -20.25 -11.79
N VAL A 52 16.11 -19.63 -12.55
CA VAL A 52 15.50 -18.33 -12.19
C VAL A 52 14.28 -18.58 -11.31
N HIS A 53 14.31 -18.10 -10.07
CA HIS A 53 13.17 -18.22 -9.16
C HIS A 53 12.11 -17.17 -9.50
N GLN A 54 10.97 -17.60 -10.05
CA GLN A 54 9.79 -16.75 -10.29
C GLN A 54 8.78 -16.97 -9.17
N SER A 55 8.71 -16.03 -8.23
CA SER A 55 7.77 -16.08 -7.10
C SER A 55 6.34 -15.75 -7.53
N GLN A 56 5.52 -16.79 -7.71
CA GLN A 56 4.08 -16.65 -7.95
C GLN A 56 3.32 -16.52 -6.62
N HIS A 57 2.57 -15.42 -6.46
CA HIS A 57 1.68 -15.20 -5.31
C HIS A 57 0.22 -15.46 -5.72
N PRO A 58 -0.51 -16.39 -5.08
CA PRO A 58 -1.93 -16.62 -5.34
C PRO A 58 -2.81 -15.69 -4.49
N THR A 59 -3.24 -14.55 -5.04
CA THR A 59 -4.21 -13.66 -4.38
C THR A 59 -5.64 -14.13 -4.61
N GLN A 60 -6.20 -14.90 -3.68
CA GLN A 60 -7.63 -15.27 -3.68
C GLN A 60 -8.43 -14.32 -2.78
N TRP A 61 -9.48 -13.71 -3.35
CA TRP A 61 -10.41 -12.84 -2.62
C TRP A 61 -11.70 -13.60 -2.23
N PRO A 62 -12.14 -13.59 -0.96
CA PRO A 62 -13.42 -14.15 -0.56
C PRO A 62 -14.57 -13.14 -0.75
N PRO A 63 -15.69 -13.51 -1.40
CA PRO A 63 -16.85 -12.63 -1.54
C PRO A 63 -17.60 -12.50 -0.21
N HIS A 64 -17.83 -11.27 0.24
CA HIS A 64 -18.64 -10.97 1.42
C HIS A 64 -19.93 -10.25 0.98
N ALA A 65 -21.07 -10.85 1.30
CA ALA A 65 -22.39 -10.34 0.90
C ALA A 65 -22.79 -9.10 1.71
N ALA A 66 -23.48 -8.17 1.06
CA ALA A 66 -23.96 -6.95 1.71
C ALA A 66 -25.11 -7.26 2.69
N VAL A 67 -25.03 -6.70 3.90
CA VAL A 67 -26.11 -6.68 4.89
C VAL A 67 -26.45 -5.23 5.18
N HIS A 68 -27.65 -4.79 4.81
CA HIS A 68 -28.13 -3.44 5.14
C HIS A 68 -28.58 -3.36 6.61
N PRO A 69 -28.08 -2.41 7.41
CA PRO A 69 -28.78 -1.95 8.61
C PRO A 69 -29.91 -0.99 8.21
N SER A 70 -31.08 -1.12 8.84
CA SER A 70 -32.24 -0.25 8.58
C SER A 70 -32.15 1.09 9.34
N LEU A 71 -32.70 2.15 8.73
CA LEU A 71 -32.80 3.48 9.33
C LEU A 71 -33.83 3.50 10.48
N GLY A 72 -33.34 3.56 11.72
CA GLY A 72 -34.15 3.90 12.89
C GLY A 72 -33.98 5.39 13.26
N GLN A 73 -35.08 6.14 13.34
CA GLN A 73 -35.03 7.53 13.82
C GLN A 73 -34.73 7.59 15.32
N TRP A 74 -33.92 8.57 15.73
CA TRP A 74 -33.86 9.04 17.12
C TRP A 74 -33.82 10.57 17.15
N GLN A 75 -34.69 11.15 17.98
CA GLN A 75 -34.79 12.59 18.20
C GLN A 75 -34.02 12.97 19.48
N PRO A 76 -33.23 14.06 19.48
CA PRO A 76 -32.55 14.52 20.69
C PRO A 76 -33.49 15.37 21.57
N GLN A 77 -33.61 15.00 22.85
CA GLN A 77 -34.17 15.84 23.91
C GLN A 77 -33.18 15.95 25.08
N GLY A 78 -33.15 17.14 25.71
CA GLY A 78 -32.58 17.34 27.05
C GLY A 78 -31.10 17.77 27.10
N PRO A 79 -30.78 18.94 27.69
CA PRO A 79 -29.41 19.30 28.04
C PRO A 79 -28.95 18.64 29.36
N PRO A 80 -27.65 18.40 29.57
CA PRO A 80 -27.10 17.85 30.81
C PRO A 80 -26.97 18.93 31.93
N PRO A 81 -27.05 18.55 33.22
CA PRO A 81 -26.82 19.46 34.33
C PRO A 81 -25.33 19.74 34.57
N SER A 82 -24.99 21.00 34.86
CA SER A 82 -23.63 21.43 35.18
C SER A 82 -23.28 21.26 36.67
N TRP A 83 -22.05 20.81 36.94
CA TRP A 83 -21.45 20.83 38.28
C TRP A 83 -20.49 22.02 38.41
N ASN A 84 -20.85 23.01 39.23
CA ASN A 84 -19.97 24.13 39.55
C ASN A 84 -19.00 23.76 40.69
N GLY A 85 -17.77 23.39 40.34
CA GLY A 85 -16.64 23.35 41.27
C GLY A 85 -15.92 24.69 41.30
N ALA A 86 -16.01 25.45 42.39
CA ALA A 86 -15.30 26.72 42.53
C ALA A 86 -13.82 26.48 42.86
N ALA A 87 -12.91 27.03 42.06
CA ALA A 87 -11.48 27.03 42.35
C ALA A 87 -11.15 28.11 43.39
N ALA A 88 -10.60 27.72 44.54
CA ALA A 88 -10.02 28.63 45.52
C ALA A 88 -8.56 28.93 45.14
N VAL A 89 -8.14 30.19 45.27
CA VAL A 89 -6.83 30.67 44.80
C VAL A 89 -5.79 30.54 45.92
N GLU A 90 -4.66 29.90 45.61
CA GLU A 90 -3.51 29.81 46.52
C GLU A 90 -2.88 31.20 46.75
N HIS A 91 -2.63 31.58 48.00
CA HIS A 91 -1.85 32.77 48.37
C HIS A 91 -0.90 32.39 49.52
N GLN A 92 0.38 32.69 49.36
CA GLN A 92 1.44 32.40 50.33
C GLN A 92 1.77 33.67 51.15
N GLN A 93 1.94 33.54 52.47
CA GLN A 93 2.46 34.60 53.35
C GLN A 93 3.45 34.03 54.40
N PRO A 94 4.45 34.84 54.85
CA PRO A 94 5.56 34.37 55.66
C PRO A 94 5.30 34.37 57.20
N PRO A 95 6.12 33.65 58.00
CA PRO A 95 5.84 33.36 59.41
C PRO A 95 6.46 34.34 60.45
N PRO A 96 5.75 34.59 61.57
CA PRO A 96 6.30 35.17 62.81
C PRO A 96 6.06 34.20 64.04
N PRO A 97 6.23 34.55 65.35
CA PRO A 97 7.14 33.79 66.22
C PRO A 97 6.48 33.03 67.42
N PRO A 98 7.23 32.17 68.15
CA PRO A 98 6.83 31.50 69.41
C PRO A 98 7.05 32.39 70.67
N PRO A 99 6.74 31.95 71.93
CA PRO A 99 6.12 30.70 72.41
C PRO A 99 4.64 30.93 72.83
N PRO A 100 4.04 30.63 74.03
CA PRO A 100 4.51 30.11 75.34
C PRO A 100 4.23 28.58 75.54
N GLN A 101 3.84 28.14 76.75
CA GLN A 101 3.49 26.74 77.10
C GLN A 101 2.37 26.64 78.15
N ALA A 102 1.76 25.43 78.20
CA ALA A 102 1.03 24.82 79.33
C ALA A 102 -0.38 25.34 79.69
N PRO A 103 -1.22 24.56 80.40
CA PRO A 103 -1.10 23.12 80.75
C PRO A 103 -2.18 22.23 80.09
N ALA A 104 -2.03 20.91 80.19
CA ALA A 104 -3.05 19.95 79.74
C ALA A 104 -4.29 19.95 80.65
N GLN A 105 -5.46 19.68 80.08
CA GLN A 105 -6.71 19.46 80.82
C GLN A 105 -7.23 18.01 80.68
N PRO A 106 -8.03 17.49 81.64
CA PRO A 106 -8.11 16.05 81.87
C PRO A 106 -8.99 15.27 80.89
N ASN A 107 -8.62 14.00 80.66
CA ASN A 107 -9.42 13.06 79.89
C ASN A 107 -10.59 12.53 80.74
N ILE A 108 -11.82 12.84 80.33
CA ILE A 108 -13.07 12.54 81.06
C ILE A 108 -13.74 11.24 80.55
N LEU A 109 -12.95 10.16 80.39
CA LEU A 109 -13.40 8.89 79.79
C LEU A 109 -13.23 7.65 80.70
N ASP A 110 -13.11 7.84 82.01
CA ASP A 110 -13.08 6.77 83.02
C ASP A 110 -14.04 7.07 84.19
N GLU A 111 -15.31 6.65 84.07
CA GLU A 111 -16.18 6.40 85.23
C GLU A 111 -17.11 5.21 84.98
N PRO A 112 -16.99 4.09 85.73
CA PRO A 112 -17.79 2.89 85.53
C PRO A 112 -19.14 2.98 86.27
N LEU A 113 -20.22 3.28 85.55
CA LEU A 113 -21.57 3.38 86.12
C LEU A 113 -22.09 2.01 86.63
N THR A 114 -21.97 1.78 87.94
CA THR A 114 -22.35 0.53 88.61
C THR A 114 -23.79 0.60 89.15
N LEU A 115 -24.76 0.13 88.35
CA LEU A 115 -26.15 0.02 88.81
C LEU A 115 -26.33 -1.15 89.79
N GLN A 116 -26.66 -0.82 91.04
CA GLN A 116 -27.02 -1.78 92.08
C GLN A 116 -28.46 -2.29 91.89
N VAL A 117 -28.68 -3.58 92.09
CA VAL A 117 -29.99 -4.24 91.92
C VAL A 117 -30.57 -4.66 93.26
N PRO A 118 -31.74 -4.14 93.68
CA PRO A 118 -32.53 -4.72 94.75
C PRO A 118 -33.23 -5.99 94.26
N ALA A 119 -32.93 -7.14 94.87
CA ALA A 119 -33.57 -8.40 94.51
C ALA A 119 -34.95 -8.51 95.17
N HIS A 120 -36.03 -8.53 94.38
CA HIS A 120 -37.40 -8.78 94.86
C HIS A 120 -38.02 -9.96 94.09
N SER A 121 -38.62 -10.87 94.85
CA SER A 121 -39.03 -12.19 94.36
C SER A 121 -40.41 -12.20 93.70
N ALA A 122 -40.51 -12.76 92.48
CA ALA A 122 -41.69 -13.53 92.04
C ALA A 122 -41.43 -14.31 90.74
N MET A 123 -41.63 -15.62 90.80
CA MET A 123 -42.12 -16.56 89.77
C MET A 123 -41.65 -16.42 88.30
N THR A 124 -41.18 -17.55 87.76
CA THR A 124 -40.79 -17.73 86.37
C THR A 124 -41.96 -17.47 85.40
N ALA A 125 -42.01 -16.27 84.81
CA ALA A 125 -42.82 -16.06 83.61
C ALA A 125 -42.26 -16.97 82.49
N PRO A 126 -43.10 -17.74 81.77
CA PRO A 126 -42.64 -18.47 80.61
C PRO A 126 -42.12 -17.46 79.57
N PRO A 127 -41.11 -17.81 78.76
CA PRO A 127 -40.64 -16.92 77.71
C PRO A 127 -41.83 -16.59 76.80
N ILE A 128 -42.12 -15.29 76.65
CA ILE A 128 -43.22 -14.80 75.83
C ILE A 128 -43.07 -15.44 74.45
N PRO A 129 -44.05 -16.23 73.96
CA PRO A 129 -43.90 -16.96 72.71
C PRO A 129 -43.58 -15.95 71.60
N PRO A 130 -42.51 -16.17 70.81
CA PRO A 130 -42.07 -15.19 69.82
C PRO A 130 -43.22 -14.95 68.86
N ASN A 131 -43.73 -13.71 68.82
CA ASN A 131 -44.93 -13.38 68.06
C ASN A 131 -44.66 -13.70 66.57
N PRO A 132 -45.26 -14.78 66.02
CA PRO A 132 -44.80 -15.36 64.77
C PRO A 132 -45.03 -14.41 63.60
N GLU A 133 -46.04 -13.55 63.69
CA GLU A 133 -46.33 -12.44 62.79
C GLU A 133 -45.13 -11.49 62.67
N LYS A 134 -44.58 -11.05 63.81
CA LYS A 134 -43.46 -10.09 63.86
C LYS A 134 -42.19 -10.69 63.29
N ASP A 135 -41.88 -11.94 63.64
CA ASP A 135 -40.69 -12.61 63.13
C ASP A 135 -40.84 -13.01 61.66
N ALA A 136 -42.06 -13.30 61.18
CA ALA A 136 -42.35 -13.49 59.77
C ALA A 136 -42.16 -12.19 58.98
N LEU A 137 -42.70 -11.08 59.47
CA LEU A 137 -42.49 -9.74 58.88
C LEU A 137 -41.01 -9.35 58.84
N LEU A 138 -40.25 -9.58 59.92
CA LEU A 138 -38.80 -9.33 59.94
C LEU A 138 -38.04 -10.24 58.96
N ARG A 139 -38.40 -11.53 58.85
CA ARG A 139 -37.85 -12.44 57.85
C ARG A 139 -38.18 -12.01 56.41
N GLN A 140 -39.41 -11.56 56.16
CA GLN A 140 -39.85 -11.07 54.86
C GLN A 140 -39.15 -9.76 54.48
N LEU A 141 -38.97 -8.82 55.42
CA LEU A 141 -38.19 -7.60 55.22
C LEU A 141 -36.71 -7.91 54.94
N ALA A 142 -36.12 -8.86 55.67
CA ALA A 142 -34.75 -9.29 55.42
C ALA A 142 -34.60 -9.94 54.03
N GLN A 143 -35.58 -10.72 53.57
CA GLN A 143 -35.61 -11.33 52.23
C GLN A 143 -35.81 -10.31 51.10
N THR A 144 -36.68 -9.31 51.27
CA THR A 144 -36.86 -8.24 50.27
C THR A 144 -35.63 -7.34 50.18
N LEU A 145 -35.02 -6.96 51.31
CA LEU A 145 -33.75 -6.22 51.34
C LEU A 145 -32.59 -7.04 50.76
N ALA A 146 -32.52 -8.35 51.02
CA ALA A 146 -31.50 -9.22 50.45
C ALA A 146 -31.66 -9.40 48.92
N SER A 147 -32.89 -9.53 48.42
CA SER A 147 -33.16 -9.63 46.98
C SER A 147 -32.95 -8.31 46.24
N MET A 148 -33.33 -7.16 46.82
CA MET A 148 -32.97 -5.83 46.30
C MET A 148 -31.45 -5.65 46.24
N ARG A 149 -30.71 -6.01 47.31
CA ARG A 149 -29.24 -5.91 47.35
C ARG A 149 -28.59 -6.81 46.29
N ARG A 150 -29.09 -8.04 46.09
CA ARG A 150 -28.63 -8.93 45.00
C ARG A 150 -28.89 -8.30 43.63
N ARG A 151 -30.09 -7.78 43.35
CA ARG A 151 -30.45 -7.13 42.08
C ARG A 151 -29.56 -5.92 41.78
N SER A 152 -29.37 -5.02 42.76
CA SER A 152 -28.51 -3.83 42.62
C SER A 152 -27.04 -4.23 42.39
N ARG A 153 -26.53 -5.23 43.12
CA ARG A 153 -25.19 -5.77 42.88
C ARG A 153 -25.04 -6.33 41.46
N GLN A 154 -26.03 -7.07 40.98
CA GLN A 154 -26.03 -7.69 39.64
C GLN A 154 -26.07 -6.63 38.52
N GLN A 155 -26.82 -5.54 38.72
CA GLN A 155 -26.82 -4.36 37.84
C GLN A 155 -25.44 -3.66 37.83
N ASN A 156 -24.83 -3.44 39.00
CA ASN A 156 -23.49 -2.85 39.07
C ASN A 156 -22.42 -3.75 38.45
N GLU A 157 -22.51 -5.07 38.62
CA GLU A 157 -21.58 -6.04 38.03
C GLU A 157 -21.72 -6.08 36.49
N SER A 158 -22.94 -6.03 35.94
CA SER A 158 -23.14 -5.89 34.48
C SER A 158 -22.65 -4.56 33.93
N SER A 159 -22.89 -3.45 34.64
CA SER A 159 -22.43 -2.12 34.22
C SER A 159 -20.89 -2.01 34.26
N MET A 160 -20.24 -2.55 35.29
CA MET A 160 -18.79 -2.63 35.35
C MET A 160 -18.20 -3.57 34.30
N ALA A 161 -18.88 -4.66 33.92
CA ALA A 161 -18.43 -5.53 32.84
C ALA A 161 -18.44 -4.78 31.49
N GLY A 162 -19.53 -4.05 31.19
CA GLY A 162 -19.63 -3.21 29.99
C GLY A 162 -18.54 -2.13 29.94
N LEU A 163 -18.35 -1.38 31.04
CA LEU A 163 -17.32 -0.34 31.13
C LEU A 163 -15.89 -0.90 31.01
N LYS A 164 -15.63 -2.10 31.53
CA LYS A 164 -14.33 -2.78 31.35
C LYS A 164 -14.11 -3.21 29.89
N ALA A 165 -15.12 -3.77 29.24
CA ALA A 165 -15.04 -4.15 27.83
C ALA A 165 -14.83 -2.92 26.93
N GLN A 166 -15.54 -1.81 27.18
CA GLN A 166 -15.34 -0.54 26.48
C GLN A 166 -13.92 0.02 26.70
N ARG A 167 -13.43 -0.02 27.94
CA ARG A 167 -12.04 0.40 28.25
C ARG A 167 -11.02 -0.45 27.51
N MET A 168 -11.18 -1.78 27.50
CA MET A 168 -10.28 -2.68 26.76
C MET A 168 -10.30 -2.37 25.25
N ALA A 169 -11.49 -2.25 24.65
CA ALA A 169 -11.63 -1.88 23.24
C ALA A 169 -10.97 -0.52 22.90
N MET A 170 -11.05 0.48 23.80
CA MET A 170 -10.34 1.75 23.61
C MET A 170 -8.82 1.63 23.78
N GLN A 171 -8.34 0.78 24.71
CA GLN A 171 -6.91 0.52 24.88
C GLN A 171 -6.32 -0.28 23.70
N ASP A 172 -7.09 -1.16 23.07
CA ASP A 172 -6.70 -1.93 21.88
C ASP A 172 -6.79 -1.10 20.59
N ALA A 173 -7.74 -0.17 20.49
CA ALA A 173 -7.88 0.74 19.35
C ALA A 173 -6.84 1.88 19.33
N ALA A 174 -6.36 2.33 20.49
CA ALA A 174 -5.36 3.39 20.59
C ALA A 174 -4.05 3.12 19.79
N PRO A 175 -3.39 1.94 19.87
CA PRO A 175 -2.21 1.66 19.06
C PRO A 175 -2.52 1.53 17.56
N ALA A 176 -3.73 1.09 17.18
CA ALA A 176 -4.14 1.05 15.78
C ALA A 176 -4.18 2.47 15.18
N LEU A 177 -4.90 3.40 15.82
CA LEU A 177 -4.96 4.81 15.43
C LEU A 177 -3.58 5.49 15.41
N GLN A 178 -2.71 5.17 16.39
CA GLN A 178 -1.34 5.68 16.40
C GLN A 178 -0.52 5.15 15.22
N SER A 179 -0.75 3.90 14.80
CA SER A 179 -0.09 3.31 13.63
C SER A 179 -0.61 3.93 12.33
N GLU A 180 -1.92 4.15 12.19
CA GLU A 180 -2.54 4.82 11.02
C GLU A 180 -2.04 6.26 10.88
N MET A 181 -1.94 7.01 11.98
CA MET A 181 -1.36 8.36 11.98
C MET A 181 0.10 8.36 11.51
N SER A 182 0.88 7.34 11.88
CA SER A 182 2.26 7.19 11.37
C SER A 182 2.31 6.85 9.86
N GLN A 183 1.39 6.02 9.38
CA GLN A 183 1.29 5.66 7.95
C GLN A 183 0.85 6.86 7.10
N LEU A 184 -0.13 7.64 7.56
CA LEU A 184 -0.56 8.89 6.92
C LEU A 184 0.56 9.93 6.87
N THR A 185 1.38 10.00 7.92
CA THR A 185 2.57 10.88 7.95
C THR A 185 3.63 10.43 6.93
N GLN A 186 3.90 9.12 6.83
CA GLN A 186 4.82 8.55 5.84
C GLN A 186 4.31 8.77 4.40
N LEU A 187 3.02 8.54 4.15
CA LEU A 187 2.37 8.77 2.86
C LEU A 187 2.42 10.24 2.46
N SER A 188 2.14 11.17 3.39
CA SER A 188 2.26 12.61 3.17
C SER A 188 3.68 13.00 2.74
N ASN A 189 4.70 12.51 3.47
CA ASN A 189 6.10 12.75 3.14
C ASN A 189 6.50 12.17 1.76
N LEU A 190 5.97 10.99 1.40
CA LEU A 190 6.16 10.41 0.06
C LEU A 190 5.48 11.27 -1.03
N LEU A 191 4.25 11.76 -0.80
CA LEU A 191 3.55 12.61 -1.76
C LEU A 191 4.24 13.96 -1.96
N VAL A 192 4.74 14.58 -0.89
CA VAL A 192 5.55 15.81 -0.96
C VAL A 192 6.85 15.56 -1.73
N SER A 193 7.55 14.46 -1.46
CA SER A 193 8.78 14.07 -2.17
C SER A 193 8.54 13.85 -3.68
N ASN A 194 7.53 13.06 -4.04
CA ASN A 194 7.17 12.83 -5.45
C ASN A 194 6.73 14.13 -6.14
N THR A 195 5.95 14.98 -5.47
CA THR A 195 5.56 16.31 -5.99
C THR A 195 6.78 17.19 -6.26
N HIS A 196 7.78 17.18 -5.37
CA HIS A 196 9.02 17.92 -5.58
C HIS A 196 9.84 17.37 -6.76
N ILE A 197 10.00 16.04 -6.85
CA ILE A 197 10.68 15.38 -7.99
C ILE A 197 10.00 15.72 -9.32
N LEU A 198 8.66 15.72 -9.37
CA LEU A 198 7.90 16.08 -10.57
C LEU A 198 8.07 17.56 -10.95
N HIS A 199 8.06 18.48 -9.98
CA HIS A 199 8.34 19.90 -10.25
C HIS A 199 9.78 20.14 -10.71
N GLU A 200 10.77 19.45 -10.12
CA GLU A 200 12.17 19.56 -10.53
C GLU A 200 12.37 18.97 -11.95
N ALA A 201 11.73 17.84 -12.26
CA ALA A 201 11.73 17.25 -13.59
C ALA A 201 11.05 18.15 -14.64
N LEU A 202 9.94 18.80 -14.29
CA LEU A 202 9.25 19.77 -15.14
C LEU A 202 10.18 20.97 -15.44
N HIS A 203 10.76 21.59 -14.41
CA HIS A 203 11.68 22.71 -14.57
C HIS A 203 12.95 22.34 -15.38
N LYS A 204 13.44 21.09 -15.24
CA LYS A 204 14.53 20.57 -16.09
C LYS A 204 14.07 20.42 -17.56
N ALA A 205 12.86 19.94 -17.80
CA ALA A 205 12.30 19.83 -19.14
C ALA A 205 12.07 21.22 -19.78
N ASP A 206 11.51 22.18 -19.04
CA ASP A 206 11.33 23.56 -19.49
C ASP A 206 12.68 24.21 -19.84
N GLY A 207 13.72 24.00 -19.02
CA GLY A 207 15.08 24.47 -19.31
C GLY A 207 15.69 23.83 -20.58
N VAL A 208 15.42 22.55 -20.85
CA VAL A 208 15.81 21.89 -22.11
C VAL A 208 15.01 22.42 -23.30
N ILE A 209 13.73 22.74 -23.12
CA ILE A 209 12.88 23.35 -24.14
C ILE A 209 13.33 24.80 -24.45
N GLU A 210 13.71 25.59 -23.44
CA GLU A 210 14.25 26.94 -23.63
C GLU A 210 15.65 26.92 -24.25
N GLY A 211 16.52 26.01 -23.81
CA GLY A 211 17.82 25.79 -24.45
C GLY A 211 17.68 25.41 -25.92
N SER A 212 16.84 24.42 -26.24
CA SER A 212 16.65 23.94 -27.62
C SER A 212 15.97 24.96 -28.55
N LYS A 213 15.11 25.86 -28.06
CA LYS A 213 14.59 27.00 -28.85
C LYS A 213 15.69 27.93 -29.38
N ASN A 214 16.83 28.00 -28.69
CA ASN A 214 17.96 28.84 -29.07
C ASN A 214 18.99 28.11 -29.96
N HIS A 215 18.81 26.80 -30.20
CA HIS A 215 19.62 26.03 -31.13
C HIS A 215 18.92 25.92 -32.51
N PRO A 216 19.66 25.96 -33.63
CA PRO A 216 19.09 25.63 -34.93
C PRO A 216 18.62 24.16 -34.94
N ALA A 217 17.58 23.86 -35.71
CA ALA A 217 17.11 22.49 -35.88
C ALA A 217 18.27 21.60 -36.39
N PRO A 218 18.60 20.48 -35.71
CA PRO A 218 19.66 19.60 -36.14
C PRO A 218 19.31 18.95 -37.48
N ASP A 219 20.31 18.80 -38.33
CA ASP A 219 20.18 18.06 -39.57
C ASP A 219 19.85 16.58 -39.29
N VAL A 220 19.08 15.94 -40.16
CA VAL A 220 18.54 14.59 -39.96
C VAL A 220 19.67 13.57 -39.80
N ASP A 221 20.75 13.72 -40.56
CA ASP A 221 21.94 12.86 -40.52
C ASP A 221 22.71 12.98 -39.19
N ASN A 222 22.50 14.05 -38.42
CA ASN A 222 23.09 14.22 -37.08
C ASN A 222 22.20 13.68 -35.94
N LEU A 223 20.95 13.30 -36.21
CA LEU A 223 20.06 12.72 -35.20
C LEU A 223 20.34 11.22 -34.94
N LEU A 224 20.87 10.50 -35.93
CA LEU A 224 21.10 9.05 -35.86
C LEU A 224 22.56 8.71 -36.20
N VAL A 225 23.46 9.07 -35.28
CA VAL A 225 24.89 8.78 -35.39
C VAL A 225 25.21 7.39 -34.84
N ALA A 226 26.10 6.64 -35.51
CA ALA A 226 26.50 5.32 -35.05
C ALA A 226 27.31 5.36 -33.72
N PRO A 227 27.26 4.31 -32.87
CA PRO A 227 27.86 4.35 -31.52
C PRO A 227 29.38 4.56 -31.42
N THR A 228 30.11 4.47 -32.54
CA THR A 228 31.54 4.82 -32.60
C THR A 228 31.85 5.63 -33.86
N VAL A 229 32.89 6.46 -33.79
CA VAL A 229 33.40 7.25 -34.93
C VAL A 229 33.74 6.35 -36.12
N VAL A 230 34.31 5.16 -35.88
CA VAL A 230 34.68 4.19 -36.92
C VAL A 230 33.43 3.56 -37.56
N SER A 231 32.38 3.32 -36.77
CA SER A 231 31.08 2.84 -37.29
C SER A 231 30.37 3.90 -38.13
N ASN A 232 30.51 5.19 -37.80
CA ASN A 232 29.99 6.28 -38.62
C ASN A 232 30.78 6.40 -39.94
N GLN A 233 32.13 6.38 -39.87
CA GLN A 233 32.99 6.31 -41.06
C GLN A 233 32.63 5.13 -41.97
N LEU A 234 32.34 3.95 -41.41
CA LEU A 234 31.90 2.79 -42.20
C LEU A 234 30.59 3.08 -42.95
N TYR A 235 29.61 3.71 -42.30
CA TYR A 235 28.33 4.05 -42.92
C TYR A 235 28.53 4.97 -44.14
N THR A 236 29.33 6.03 -43.99
CA THR A 236 29.72 6.91 -45.12
C THR A 236 30.45 6.14 -46.22
N LEU A 237 31.44 5.31 -45.87
CA LEU A 237 32.24 4.56 -46.83
C LEU A 237 31.43 3.53 -47.63
N VAL A 238 30.42 2.90 -47.02
CA VAL A 238 29.49 1.98 -47.70
C VAL A 238 28.53 2.75 -48.62
N ALA A 239 28.03 3.90 -48.19
CA ALA A 239 27.20 4.77 -49.04
C ALA A 239 27.99 5.27 -50.26
N GLU A 240 29.24 5.69 -50.08
CA GLU A 240 30.15 6.07 -51.17
C GLU A 240 30.49 4.89 -52.10
N GLU A 241 30.76 3.70 -51.56
CA GLU A 241 31.05 2.49 -52.36
C GLU A 241 29.87 2.13 -53.26
N ARG A 242 28.64 2.22 -52.74
CA ARG A 242 27.42 2.02 -53.52
C ARG A 242 27.23 3.11 -54.58
N ALA A 243 27.35 4.39 -54.19
CA ALA A 243 27.15 5.53 -55.09
C ALA A 243 28.17 5.55 -56.25
N LEU A 244 29.42 5.16 -56.01
CA LEU A 244 30.43 5.01 -57.06
C LEU A 244 30.08 3.89 -58.06
N GLY A 245 29.54 2.77 -57.59
CA GLY A 245 29.04 1.69 -58.45
C GLY A 245 27.88 2.14 -59.34
N ASP A 246 26.90 2.82 -58.76
CA ASP A 246 25.73 3.35 -59.49
C ASP A 246 26.12 4.49 -60.46
N ALA A 247 27.12 5.30 -60.12
CA ALA A 247 27.70 6.31 -61.02
C ALA A 247 28.39 5.69 -62.25
N ILE A 248 29.18 4.63 -62.06
CA ILE A 248 29.81 3.88 -63.17
C ILE A 248 28.74 3.25 -64.08
N PHE A 249 27.69 2.67 -63.51
CA PHE A 249 26.55 2.13 -64.26
C PHE A 249 25.86 3.21 -65.11
N MET A 250 25.58 4.37 -64.52
CA MET A 250 24.95 5.49 -65.22
C MET A 250 25.85 6.12 -66.29
N LEU A 251 27.18 6.11 -66.11
CA LEU A 251 28.14 6.50 -67.15
C LEU A 251 28.11 5.55 -68.36
N GLY A 252 28.01 4.24 -68.15
CA GLY A 252 27.82 3.27 -69.24
C GLY A 252 26.59 3.61 -70.07
N ARG A 253 25.45 3.82 -69.39
CA ARG A 253 24.17 4.23 -69.99
C ARG A 253 24.17 5.63 -70.61
N ALA A 254 25.22 6.44 -70.41
CA ALA A 254 25.40 7.72 -71.08
C ALA A 254 26.19 7.59 -72.40
N VAL A 255 27.14 6.64 -72.47
CA VAL A 255 27.87 6.29 -73.71
C VAL A 255 26.98 5.55 -74.69
N GLU A 256 26.19 4.59 -74.22
CA GLU A 256 25.16 3.88 -75.03
C GLU A 256 24.21 4.85 -75.76
N ARG A 257 23.98 6.03 -75.17
CA ARG A 257 23.13 7.10 -75.71
C ARG A 257 23.91 8.21 -76.43
N GLY A 258 25.20 8.02 -76.68
CA GLY A 258 26.07 8.98 -77.38
C GLY A 258 26.31 10.31 -76.65
N ARG A 259 25.94 10.45 -75.37
CA ARG A 259 26.09 11.71 -74.61
C ARG A 259 27.52 11.95 -74.10
N ILE A 260 28.35 10.92 -74.06
CA ILE A 260 29.75 10.97 -73.62
C ILE A 260 30.57 10.17 -74.63
N SER A 261 31.73 10.67 -75.05
CA SER A 261 32.61 9.94 -75.96
C SER A 261 33.27 8.74 -75.27
N PRO A 262 33.52 7.62 -75.99
CA PRO A 262 34.14 6.42 -75.40
C PRO A 262 35.49 6.68 -74.72
N ALA A 263 36.28 7.64 -75.22
CA ALA A 263 37.56 8.04 -74.62
C ALA A 263 37.40 8.73 -73.25
N VAL A 264 36.39 9.60 -73.11
CA VAL A 264 36.09 10.26 -71.82
C VAL A 264 35.55 9.24 -70.82
N PHE A 265 34.69 8.32 -71.24
CA PHE A 265 34.21 7.21 -70.42
C PHE A 265 35.35 6.31 -69.93
N ALA A 266 36.24 5.85 -70.82
CA ALA A 266 37.36 5.00 -70.45
C ALA A 266 38.33 5.68 -69.46
N LYS A 267 38.43 7.01 -69.48
CA LYS A 267 39.16 7.80 -68.49
C LYS A 267 38.41 7.89 -67.15
N MET A 268 37.12 8.28 -67.18
CA MET A 268 36.32 8.54 -65.98
C MET A 268 36.05 7.25 -65.18
N THR A 269 35.60 6.19 -65.87
CA THR A 269 35.34 4.87 -65.28
C THR A 269 36.61 4.28 -64.65
N ARG A 270 37.80 4.55 -65.19
CA ARG A 270 39.07 4.10 -64.58
C ARG A 270 39.40 4.85 -63.29
N SER A 271 39.06 6.13 -63.15
CA SER A 271 39.20 6.86 -61.88
C SER A 271 38.23 6.32 -60.84
N LEU A 272 36.94 6.32 -61.17
CA LEU A 272 35.88 5.89 -60.27
C LEU A 272 36.04 4.43 -59.83
N ALA A 273 36.48 3.52 -60.72
CA ALA A 273 36.75 2.13 -60.35
C ALA A 273 37.97 1.98 -59.41
N ARG A 274 38.98 2.84 -59.52
CA ARG A 274 40.13 2.88 -58.59
C ARG A 274 39.69 3.38 -57.22
N GLU A 275 38.88 4.44 -57.19
CA GLU A 275 38.33 5.01 -55.96
C GLU A 275 37.37 4.01 -55.28
N TRP A 276 36.49 3.37 -56.04
CA TRP A 276 35.59 2.31 -55.60
C TRP A 276 36.35 1.14 -54.97
N TYR A 277 37.40 0.64 -55.63
CA TYR A 277 38.25 -0.43 -55.09
C TYR A 277 38.90 -0.03 -53.76
N LEU A 278 39.44 1.20 -53.65
CA LEU A 278 40.05 1.69 -52.42
C LEU A 278 39.03 1.84 -51.28
N LYS A 279 37.83 2.38 -51.57
CA LYS A 279 36.73 2.48 -50.59
C LYS A 279 36.28 1.10 -50.13
N LYS A 280 36.07 0.15 -51.06
CA LYS A 280 35.68 -1.24 -50.78
C LYS A 280 36.73 -2.00 -49.94
N ALA A 281 38.02 -1.82 -50.24
CA ALA A 281 39.11 -2.40 -49.45
C ALA A 281 39.16 -1.81 -48.02
N LEU A 282 38.88 -0.51 -47.87
CA LEU A 282 38.81 0.14 -46.56
C LEU A 282 37.57 -0.31 -45.76
N VAL A 283 36.41 -0.44 -46.40
CA VAL A 283 35.18 -1.03 -45.82
C VAL A 283 35.47 -2.42 -45.26
N ASN A 284 36.10 -3.31 -46.03
CA ASN A 284 36.46 -4.66 -45.57
C ASN A 284 37.45 -4.62 -44.39
N LYS A 285 38.47 -3.76 -44.44
CA LYS A 285 39.46 -3.60 -43.36
C LYS A 285 38.81 -3.11 -42.06
N ILE A 286 37.87 -2.17 -42.14
CA ILE A 286 37.09 -1.69 -40.99
C ILE A 286 36.14 -2.77 -40.50
N GLY A 287 35.48 -3.51 -41.40
CA GLY A 287 34.57 -4.61 -41.06
C GLY A 287 35.23 -5.69 -40.22
N VAL A 288 36.42 -6.13 -40.63
CA VAL A 288 37.25 -7.08 -39.86
C VAL A 288 37.73 -6.44 -38.56
N GLY A 289 38.17 -5.17 -38.58
CA GLY A 289 38.61 -4.44 -37.39
C GLY A 289 37.53 -4.21 -36.32
N MET A 290 36.25 -4.16 -36.71
CA MET A 290 35.10 -4.10 -35.80
C MET A 290 34.47 -5.47 -35.51
N GLY A 291 34.98 -6.56 -36.09
CA GLY A 291 34.42 -7.91 -35.93
C GLY A 291 33.04 -8.15 -36.56
N ILE A 292 32.56 -7.24 -37.43
CA ILE A 292 31.24 -7.36 -38.10
C ILE A 292 31.27 -8.22 -39.36
N SER A 293 32.46 -8.45 -39.93
CA SER A 293 32.68 -9.36 -41.05
C SER A 293 33.68 -10.43 -40.66
N LEU A 294 33.25 -11.69 -40.68
CA LEU A 294 34.15 -12.84 -40.73
C LEU A 294 35.01 -12.74 -42.00
N ALA A 295 36.28 -13.12 -41.88
CA ALA A 295 37.29 -13.04 -42.94
C ALA A 295 37.17 -14.20 -43.95
#